data_AF-A0A0S7Y9M1-F1
#
_entry.id   AF-A0A0S7Y9M1-F1
#
_cell.length_a   1.000
_cell.length_b   1.000
_cell.length_c   1.000
_cell.angle_alpha   90.00
_cell.angle_beta   90.00
_cell.angle_gamma   90.00
#
_symmetry.space_group_name_H-M   'P 1'
#
loop_
_entity.id
_entity.type
_entity.pdbx_description
1 polymer ?
#
loop_
_entity_poly.entity_id
_entity_poly.type
_entity_poly.pdbx_seq_one_letter_code
_entity_poly.pdbx_strand_id
1 'polypeptide(L)'
;GPFDQAIAWSTQGVKGVFRFLERFWNLSFECAQKKESSPEAQRAVHKLNKKIDDDLKKVKFNTPIAAFMEFVNFAQRNKKEIGRNVIKQTLLLMAPFAPHLSEELWNQLDFGGSVHQQKWPKYDQKLVKEKIITLVIQVNGKVRDKIEVEADILEKEAQELALAREKIKKWIKGKKTKKVVFVPQKLINIVV
;
A
#
# COMPACT_ATOMS: atom_id res chain seq x y z
N GLY A 1 -13.55 6.19 -11.52
CA GLY A 1 -14.14 6.38 -10.19
C GLY A 1 -14.62 5.05 -9.65
N PRO A 2 -15.33 5.01 -8.51
CA PRO A 2 -15.98 3.82 -8.00
C PRO A 2 -16.96 3.23 -9.03
N PHE A 3 -17.14 1.91 -9.00
CA PHE A 3 -17.99 1.20 -9.96
C PHE A 3 -19.48 1.55 -9.82
N ASP A 4 -19.92 1.78 -8.58
CA ASP A 4 -21.30 2.04 -8.17
C ASP A 4 -21.71 3.51 -8.29
N GLN A 5 -20.84 4.38 -8.81
CA GLN A 5 -21.06 5.81 -8.85
C GLN A 5 -21.00 6.35 -10.29
N ALA A 6 -21.75 7.41 -10.54
CA ALA A 6 -21.63 8.16 -11.78
C ALA A 6 -20.23 8.80 -11.88
N ILE A 7 -19.62 8.69 -13.06
CA ILE A 7 -18.28 9.23 -13.32
C ILE A 7 -18.39 10.24 -14.46
N ALA A 8 -17.93 11.47 -14.21
CA ALA A 8 -17.74 12.45 -15.27
C ALA A 8 -16.53 12.05 -16.13
N TRP A 9 -16.74 11.93 -17.44
CA TRP A 9 -15.65 11.65 -18.39
C TRP A 9 -14.60 12.77 -18.38
N SER A 10 -13.32 12.39 -18.42
CA SER A 10 -12.21 13.36 -18.46
C SER A 10 -11.09 12.87 -19.36
N THR A 11 -10.90 13.54 -20.50
CA THR A 11 -9.79 13.28 -21.44
C THR A 11 -8.42 13.47 -20.77
N GLN A 12 -8.33 14.39 -19.80
CA GLN A 12 -7.10 14.59 -19.03
C GLN A 12 -6.79 13.40 -18.11
N GLY A 13 -7.83 12.75 -17.56
CA GLY A 13 -7.69 11.51 -16.80
C GLY A 13 -7.07 10.39 -17.62
N VAL A 14 -7.47 10.25 -18.89
CA VAL A 14 -6.92 9.24 -19.82
C VAL A 14 -5.41 9.42 -20.02
N LYS A 15 -4.94 10.66 -20.20
CA LYS A 15 -3.50 10.96 -20.31
C LYS A 15 -2.72 10.53 -19.05
N GLY A 16 -3.33 10.65 -17.87
CA GLY A 16 -2.74 10.20 -16.62
C GLY A 16 -2.52 8.69 -16.57
N VAL A 17 -3.50 7.92 -17.05
CA VAL A 17 -3.40 6.45 -17.15
C VAL A 17 -2.30 6.06 -18.14
N PHE A 18 -2.25 6.69 -19.32
CA PHE A 18 -1.23 6.41 -20.33
C PHE A 18 0.20 6.61 -19.77
N ARG A 19 0.47 7.76 -19.14
CA ARG A 19 1.78 8.04 -18.50
C ARG A 19 2.11 7.06 -17.38
N PHE A 20 1.10 6.55 -16.67
CA PHE A 20 1.31 5.52 -15.67
C PHE A 20 1.77 4.20 -16.31
N LEU A 21 1.10 3.75 -17.38
CA LEU A 21 1.46 2.53 -18.09
C LEU A 21 2.86 2.65 -18.73
N GLU A 22 3.18 3.78 -19.35
CA GLU A 22 4.51 4.07 -19.92
C GLU A 22 5.61 4.03 -18.84
N ARG A 23 5.35 4.62 -17.66
CA ARG A 23 6.29 4.56 -16.54
C ARG A 23 6.52 3.14 -16.04
N PHE A 24 5.46 2.32 -15.98
CA PHE A 24 5.57 0.91 -15.59
C PHE A 24 6.31 0.07 -16.63
N TRP A 25 6.06 0.33 -17.92
CA TRP A 25 6.78 -0.30 -19.03
C TRP A 25 8.29 -0.09 -18.90
N ASN A 26 8.74 1.17 -18.84
CA ASN A 26 10.16 1.49 -18.73
C ASN A 26 10.80 0.90 -17.46
N LEU A 27 10.11 1.02 -16.32
CA LEU A 27 10.54 0.43 -15.06
C LEU A 27 10.74 -1.09 -15.15
N SER A 28 9.85 -1.79 -15.86
CA SER A 28 9.90 -3.25 -15.97
C SER A 28 11.17 -3.71 -16.70
N PHE A 29 11.54 -3.06 -17.80
CA PHE A 29 12.79 -3.37 -18.51
C PHE A 29 14.04 -3.06 -17.70
N GLU A 30 14.05 -1.93 -16.99
CA GLU A 30 15.19 -1.55 -16.15
C GLU A 30 15.39 -2.53 -14.97
N CYS A 31 14.31 -2.88 -14.28
CA CYS A 31 14.39 -3.68 -13.05
C CYS A 31 14.46 -5.19 -13.29
N ALA A 32 13.91 -5.71 -14.40
CA ALA A 32 13.89 -7.14 -14.69
C ALA A 32 15.28 -7.73 -15.02
N GLN A 33 16.31 -6.89 -15.22
CA GLN A 33 17.71 -7.32 -15.38
C GLN A 33 18.26 -7.96 -14.10
N LYS A 34 17.75 -7.56 -12.93
CA LYS A 34 18.18 -8.11 -11.64
C LYS A 34 17.36 -9.36 -11.31
N LYS A 35 18.03 -10.45 -10.92
CA LYS A 35 17.33 -11.70 -10.56
C LYS A 35 16.45 -11.55 -9.31
N GLU A 36 16.97 -10.94 -8.25
CA GLU A 36 16.31 -10.90 -6.94
C GLU A 36 16.01 -9.49 -6.44
N SER A 37 14.83 -9.35 -5.83
CA SER A 37 14.37 -8.13 -5.17
C SER A 37 14.75 -8.10 -3.69
N SER A 38 14.89 -6.89 -3.13
CA SER A 38 15.11 -6.70 -1.69
C SER A 38 13.92 -7.23 -0.87
N PRO A 39 14.11 -7.54 0.42
CA PRO A 39 12.99 -7.88 1.31
C PRO A 39 11.91 -6.78 1.36
N GLU A 40 12.29 -5.52 1.20
CA GLU A 40 11.34 -4.41 1.18
C GLU A 40 10.48 -4.41 -0.09
N ALA A 41 11.11 -4.60 -1.25
CA ALA A 41 10.43 -4.75 -2.52
C ALA A 41 9.47 -5.95 -2.53
N GLN A 42 9.86 -7.07 -1.93
CA GLN A 42 8.98 -8.23 -1.75
C GLN A 42 7.78 -7.88 -0.86
N ARG A 43 8.00 -7.23 0.30
CA ARG A 43 6.90 -6.77 1.15
C ARG A 43 5.94 -5.85 0.40
N ALA A 44 6.46 -4.93 -0.40
CA ALA A 44 5.65 -3.98 -1.17
C ALA A 44 4.72 -4.69 -2.17
N VAL A 45 5.23 -5.67 -2.95
CA VAL A 45 4.38 -6.39 -3.91
C VAL A 45 3.38 -7.33 -3.21
N HIS A 46 3.73 -7.89 -2.06
CA HIS A 46 2.78 -8.67 -1.25
C HIS A 46 1.65 -7.82 -0.67
N LYS A 47 1.95 -6.58 -0.22
CA LYS A 47 0.94 -5.61 0.20
C LYS A 47 0.03 -5.20 -0.97
N LEU A 48 0.61 -4.96 -2.14
CA LEU A 48 -0.14 -4.68 -3.37
C LEU A 48 -1.09 -5.83 -3.70
N ASN A 49 -0.59 -7.08 -3.72
CA ASN A 49 -1.39 -8.27 -3.99
C ASN A 49 -2.59 -8.36 -3.03
N LYS A 50 -2.35 -8.31 -1.70
CA LYS A 50 -3.43 -8.33 -0.71
C LYS A 50 -4.48 -7.24 -0.99
N LYS A 51 -4.02 -6.01 -1.30
CA LYS A 51 -4.93 -4.90 -1.57
C LYS A 51 -5.84 -5.18 -2.77
N ILE A 52 -5.27 -5.73 -3.85
CA ILE A 52 -6.01 -6.08 -5.06
C ILE A 52 -7.00 -7.20 -4.77
N ASP A 53 -6.57 -8.26 -4.07
CA ASP A 53 -7.44 -9.36 -3.65
C ASP A 53 -8.65 -8.86 -2.84
N ASP A 54 -8.41 -8.00 -1.84
CA ASP A 54 -9.46 -7.46 -0.97
C ASP A 54 -10.42 -6.53 -1.73
N ASP A 55 -9.91 -5.78 -2.71
CA ASP A 55 -10.69 -4.84 -3.50
C ASP A 55 -11.53 -5.53 -4.58
N LEU A 56 -10.96 -6.53 -5.28
CA LEU A 56 -11.68 -7.32 -6.28
C LEU A 56 -12.86 -8.06 -5.65
N LYS A 57 -12.67 -8.63 -4.44
CA LYS A 57 -13.77 -9.23 -3.66
C LYS A 57 -14.90 -8.25 -3.33
N LYS A 58 -14.58 -6.96 -3.24
CA LYS A 58 -15.53 -5.86 -2.95
C LYS A 58 -15.96 -5.10 -4.20
N VAL A 59 -15.58 -5.57 -5.40
CA VAL A 59 -15.92 -4.93 -6.68
C VAL A 59 -15.45 -3.48 -6.76
N LYS A 60 -14.31 -3.17 -6.10
CA LYS A 60 -13.69 -1.83 -6.13
C LYS A 60 -12.58 -1.83 -7.17
N PHE A 61 -12.84 -1.36 -8.39
CA PHE A 61 -11.84 -1.42 -9.47
C PHE A 61 -10.90 -0.21 -9.53
N ASN A 62 -11.29 0.94 -8.96
CA ASN A 62 -10.47 2.16 -8.97
C ASN A 62 -9.33 2.14 -7.95
N THR A 63 -9.56 1.53 -6.77
CA THR A 63 -8.57 1.49 -5.71
C THR A 63 -7.38 0.56 -5.99
N PRO A 64 -7.53 -0.57 -6.72
CA PRO A 64 -6.41 -1.33 -7.28
C PRO A 64 -5.50 -0.49 -8.15
N ILE A 65 -6.06 0.35 -9.04
CA ILE A 65 -5.26 1.23 -9.91
C ILE A 65 -4.46 2.24 -9.10
N ALA A 66 -5.06 2.83 -8.05
CA ALA A 66 -4.35 3.70 -7.13
C ALA A 66 -3.21 2.96 -6.41
N ALA A 67 -3.45 1.73 -5.95
CA ALA A 67 -2.42 0.89 -5.33
C ALA A 67 -1.28 0.55 -6.30
N PHE A 68 -1.57 0.27 -7.57
CA PHE A 68 -0.53 0.11 -8.60
C PHE A 68 0.27 1.40 -8.81
N MET A 69 -0.38 2.57 -8.87
CA MET A 69 0.32 3.84 -9.01
C MET A 69 1.26 4.11 -7.82
N GLU A 70 0.82 3.84 -6.60
CA GLU A 70 1.66 3.92 -5.39
C GLU A 70 2.84 2.96 -5.46
N PHE A 71 2.60 1.71 -5.84
CA PHE A 71 3.65 0.70 -6.01
C PHE A 71 4.67 1.11 -7.08
N VAL A 72 4.23 1.61 -8.25
CA VAL A 72 5.13 2.08 -9.30
C VAL A 72 5.94 3.28 -8.84
N ASN A 73 5.35 4.22 -8.10
CA ASN A 73 6.09 5.35 -7.52
C ASN A 73 7.15 4.87 -6.51
N PHE A 74 6.82 3.89 -5.65
CA PHE A 74 7.79 3.25 -4.75
C PHE A 74 8.92 2.58 -5.53
N ALA A 75 8.59 1.77 -6.54
CA ALA A 75 9.55 1.05 -7.36
C ALA A 75 10.46 2.00 -8.15
N GLN A 76 9.95 3.14 -8.62
CA GLN A 76 10.74 4.17 -9.29
C GLN A 76 11.78 4.83 -8.37
N ARG A 77 11.48 4.97 -7.06
CA ARG A 77 12.44 5.51 -6.09
C ARG A 77 13.47 4.46 -5.67
N ASN A 78 13.07 3.20 -5.69
CA ASN A 78 13.86 2.07 -5.21
C ASN A 78 14.27 1.11 -6.33
N LYS A 79 14.56 1.61 -7.55
CA LYS A 79 14.81 0.78 -8.75
C LYS A 79 15.83 -0.34 -8.52
N LYS A 80 16.90 -0.06 -7.76
CA LYS A 80 17.97 -1.01 -7.43
C LYS A 80 17.50 -2.18 -6.56
N GLU A 81 16.37 -2.02 -5.87
CA GLU A 81 15.78 -3.01 -5.00
C GLU A 81 14.73 -3.88 -5.70
N ILE A 82 14.22 -3.43 -6.84
CA ILE A 82 13.24 -4.16 -7.63
C ILE A 82 13.98 -5.11 -8.56
N GLY A 83 13.58 -6.36 -8.54
CA GLY A 83 14.07 -7.40 -9.42
C GLY A 83 12.95 -8.10 -10.19
N ARG A 84 13.37 -9.01 -11.04
CA ARG A 84 12.56 -9.81 -11.95
C ARG A 84 11.38 -10.52 -11.28
N ASN A 85 11.57 -11.04 -10.07
CA ASN A 85 10.50 -11.73 -9.33
C ASN A 85 9.34 -10.78 -8.92
N VAL A 86 9.65 -9.54 -8.52
CA VAL A 86 8.63 -8.54 -8.16
C VAL A 86 7.92 -8.02 -9.41
N ILE A 87 8.65 -7.79 -10.50
CA ILE A 87 8.04 -7.42 -11.80
C ILE A 87 7.09 -8.52 -12.29
N LYS A 88 7.51 -9.79 -12.24
CA LYS A 88 6.68 -10.94 -12.60
C LYS A 88 5.36 -10.97 -11.83
N GLN A 89 5.41 -10.82 -10.51
CA GLN A 89 4.20 -10.80 -9.68
C GLN A 89 3.32 -9.58 -9.99
N THR A 90 3.92 -8.42 -10.23
CA THR A 90 3.17 -7.20 -10.56
C THR A 90 2.43 -7.33 -11.90
N LEU A 91 3.05 -7.95 -12.91
CA LEU A 91 2.41 -8.24 -14.21
C LEU A 91 1.22 -9.17 -14.07
N LEU A 92 1.34 -10.24 -13.29
CA LEU A 92 0.21 -11.15 -13.02
C LEU A 92 -0.98 -10.42 -12.39
N LEU A 93 -0.71 -9.53 -11.43
CA LEU A 93 -1.75 -8.71 -10.80
C LEU A 93 -2.37 -7.70 -11.76
N MET A 94 -1.57 -7.16 -12.69
CA MET A 94 -1.99 -6.11 -13.63
C MET A 94 -2.74 -6.68 -14.83
N ALA A 95 -2.55 -7.95 -15.17
CA ALA A 95 -3.14 -8.60 -16.34
C ALA A 95 -4.67 -8.41 -16.49
N PRO A 96 -5.50 -8.46 -15.43
CA PRO A 96 -6.94 -8.19 -15.55
C PRO A 96 -7.28 -6.73 -15.91
N PHE A 97 -6.37 -5.79 -15.65
CA PHE A 97 -6.59 -4.35 -15.82
C PHE A 97 -5.95 -3.80 -17.10
N ALA A 98 -4.77 -4.31 -17.47
CA ALA A 98 -4.04 -3.94 -18.67
C ALA A 98 -3.52 -5.20 -19.38
N PRO A 99 -4.41 -6.01 -19.98
CA PRO A 99 -4.08 -7.36 -20.48
C PRO A 99 -3.03 -7.36 -21.59
N HIS A 100 -3.15 -6.44 -22.55
CA HIS A 100 -2.23 -6.33 -23.68
C HIS A 100 -0.83 -5.89 -23.24
N LEU A 101 -0.74 -4.86 -22.38
CA LEU A 101 0.54 -4.39 -21.84
C LEU A 101 1.23 -5.50 -21.04
N SER A 102 0.45 -6.22 -20.25
CA SER A 102 0.95 -7.27 -19.37
C SER A 102 1.45 -8.47 -20.16
N GLU A 103 0.74 -8.89 -21.21
CA GLU A 103 1.17 -9.95 -22.12
C GLU A 103 2.44 -9.57 -22.89
N GLU A 104 2.49 -8.35 -23.44
CA GLU A 104 3.65 -7.88 -24.19
C GLU A 104 4.89 -7.80 -23.30
N LEU A 105 4.80 -7.18 -22.12
CA LEU A 105 5.91 -7.16 -21.16
C LEU A 105 6.29 -8.57 -20.71
N TRP A 106 5.32 -9.47 -20.55
CA TRP A 106 5.59 -10.84 -20.14
C TRP A 106 6.44 -11.59 -21.16
N ASN A 107 6.11 -11.44 -22.44
CA ASN A 107 6.85 -12.03 -23.56
C ASN A 107 8.23 -11.38 -23.73
N GLN A 108 8.29 -10.04 -23.79
CA GLN A 108 9.54 -9.28 -23.94
C GLN A 108 10.55 -9.55 -22.81
N LEU A 109 10.06 -9.82 -21.60
CA LEU A 109 10.89 -10.17 -20.46
C LEU A 109 11.20 -11.66 -20.39
N ASP A 110 10.70 -12.52 -21.29
CA ASP A 110 10.95 -13.97 -21.33
C ASP A 110 10.52 -14.71 -20.05
N PHE A 111 9.28 -14.49 -19.60
CA PHE A 111 8.73 -15.21 -18.43
C PHE A 111 8.14 -16.59 -18.74
N GLY A 112 8.06 -16.94 -20.03
CA GLY A 112 7.54 -18.22 -20.53
C GLY A 112 6.01 -18.30 -20.55
N GLY A 113 5.47 -18.83 -21.65
CA GLY A 113 4.02 -18.91 -21.88
C GLY A 113 3.33 -17.54 -21.91
N SER A 114 2.00 -17.53 -21.78
CA SER A 114 1.21 -16.29 -21.67
C SER A 114 0.96 -15.92 -20.21
N VAL A 115 0.90 -14.63 -19.89
CA VAL A 115 0.56 -14.13 -18.54
C VAL A 115 -0.85 -14.57 -18.13
N HIS A 116 -1.76 -14.70 -19.10
CA HIS A 116 -3.15 -15.07 -18.88
C HIS A 116 -3.37 -16.56 -18.60
N GLN A 117 -2.35 -17.38 -18.87
CA GLN A 117 -2.37 -18.82 -18.57
C GLN A 117 -1.71 -19.15 -17.22
N GLN A 118 -1.21 -18.13 -16.52
CA GLN A 118 -0.55 -18.32 -15.23
C GLN A 118 -1.54 -18.35 -14.08
N LYS A 119 -1.13 -18.96 -12.97
CA LYS A 119 -1.89 -18.92 -11.72
C LYS A 119 -1.85 -17.51 -11.13
N TRP A 120 -2.99 -17.11 -10.54
CA TRP A 120 -3.05 -15.89 -9.74
C TRP A 120 -2.04 -15.95 -8.58
N PRO A 121 -1.24 -14.88 -8.36
CA PRO A 121 -0.19 -14.90 -7.34
C PRO A 121 -0.80 -14.87 -5.94
N LYS A 122 -0.20 -15.60 -5.00
CA LYS A 122 -0.58 -15.55 -3.58
C LYS A 122 0.29 -14.55 -2.84
N TYR A 123 -0.26 -13.89 -1.82
CA TYR A 123 0.51 -13.06 -0.90
C TYR A 123 0.89 -13.80 0.39
N ASP A 124 2.05 -13.48 0.96
CA ASP A 124 2.46 -13.98 2.28
C ASP A 124 1.93 -13.05 3.38
N GLN A 125 1.11 -13.60 4.27
CA GLN A 125 0.57 -12.86 5.42
C GLN A 125 1.64 -12.28 6.33
N LYS A 126 2.80 -12.94 6.48
CA LYS A 126 3.91 -12.46 7.32
C LYS A 126 4.57 -11.21 6.72
N LEU A 127 4.66 -11.13 5.40
CA LEU A 127 5.27 -9.99 4.70
C LEU A 127 4.33 -8.78 4.62
N VAL A 128 3.02 -9.00 4.73
CA VAL A 128 2.03 -7.92 4.72
C VAL A 128 1.85 -7.28 6.09
N LYS A 129 2.12 -8.00 7.19
CA LYS A 129 2.09 -7.42 8.54
C LYS A 129 3.06 -6.25 8.62
N GLU A 130 2.55 -5.08 9.00
CA GLU A 130 3.42 -3.96 9.35
C GLU A 130 4.13 -4.30 10.66
N LYS A 131 5.44 -4.08 10.74
CA LYS A 131 6.18 -4.21 12.00
C LYS A 131 6.05 -2.95 12.83
N ILE A 132 6.08 -1.81 12.14
CA ILE A 132 5.99 -0.47 12.73
C ILE A 132 4.83 0.24 12.04
N ILE A 133 3.95 0.82 12.83
CA ILE A 133 2.78 1.59 12.41
C ILE A 133 2.91 3.03 12.92
N THR A 134 2.32 3.97 12.19
CA THR A 134 2.13 5.33 12.71
C THR A 134 0.84 5.39 13.55
N LEU A 135 0.96 5.37 14.87
CA LEU A 135 -0.15 5.57 15.79
C LEU A 135 -0.48 7.07 15.91
N VAL A 136 -1.68 7.44 15.50
CA VAL A 136 -2.18 8.82 15.62
C VAL A 136 -2.70 9.07 17.03
N ILE A 137 -2.21 10.10 17.70
CA ILE A 137 -2.66 10.47 19.05
C ILE A 137 -3.64 11.64 18.95
N GLN A 138 -4.83 11.45 19.50
CA GLN A 138 -5.89 12.43 19.56
C GLN A 138 -6.21 12.84 21.00
N VAL A 139 -6.66 14.09 21.17
CA VAL A 139 -7.25 14.58 22.42
C VAL A 139 -8.60 15.22 22.08
N ASN A 140 -9.68 14.71 22.68
CA ASN A 140 -11.06 15.09 22.36
C ASN A 140 -11.34 15.08 20.84
N GLY A 141 -10.87 14.03 20.16
CA GLY A 141 -11.07 13.80 18.72
C GLY A 141 -10.18 14.64 17.79
N LYS A 142 -9.36 15.56 18.30
CA LYS A 142 -8.42 16.36 17.49
C LYS A 142 -7.03 15.73 17.50
N VAL A 143 -6.40 15.58 16.33
CA VAL A 143 -5.03 15.05 16.20
C VAL A 143 -4.02 16.01 16.84
N ARG A 144 -3.21 15.50 17.76
CA ARG A 144 -2.22 16.28 18.52
C ARG A 144 -0.79 15.79 18.35
N ASP A 145 -0.59 14.52 18.05
CA ASP A 145 0.72 13.97 17.72
C ASP A 145 0.59 12.70 16.87
N LYS A 146 1.72 12.24 16.35
CA LYS A 146 1.85 10.93 15.68
C LYS A 146 3.15 10.29 16.15
N ILE A 147 3.12 9.00 16.45
CA ILE A 147 4.30 8.24 16.87
C ILE A 147 4.40 6.94 16.07
N GLU A 148 5.63 6.46 15.88
CA GLU A 148 5.89 5.14 15.32
C GLU A 148 5.97 4.13 16.46
N VAL A 149 5.19 3.05 16.38
CA VAL A 149 5.12 2.00 17.41
C VAL A 149 5.01 0.63 16.74
N GLU A 150 5.28 -0.43 17.48
CA GLU A 150 5.08 -1.80 16.99
C GLU A 150 3.60 -2.06 16.68
N ALA A 151 3.32 -2.82 15.61
CA ALA A 151 1.95 -3.01 15.13
C ALA A 151 1.05 -3.82 16.06
N ASP A 152 1.66 -4.55 16.99
CA ASP A 152 1.06 -5.36 18.04
C ASP A 152 1.09 -4.68 19.42
N ILE A 153 1.43 -3.38 19.48
CA ILE A 153 1.42 -2.61 20.73
C ILE A 153 0.09 -2.75 21.47
N LEU A 154 0.17 -3.02 22.77
CA LEU A 154 -0.99 -3.16 23.63
C LEU A 154 -1.56 -1.79 23.98
N GLU A 155 -2.87 -1.74 24.27
CA GLU A 155 -3.56 -0.50 24.65
C GLU A 155 -2.87 0.23 25.81
N LYS A 156 -2.42 -0.52 26.82
CA LYS A 156 -1.72 0.03 28.00
C LYS A 156 -0.42 0.72 27.62
N GLU A 157 0.43 0.04 26.84
CA GLU A 157 1.71 0.57 26.37
C GLU A 157 1.50 1.78 25.46
N ALA A 158 0.53 1.71 24.54
CA ALA A 158 0.16 2.82 23.66
C ALA A 158 -0.32 4.04 24.46
N GLN A 159 -1.08 3.82 25.54
CA GLN A 159 -1.54 4.87 26.44
C GLN A 159 -0.38 5.50 27.21
N GLU A 160 0.52 4.70 27.77
CA GLU A 160 1.70 5.20 28.49
C GLU A 160 2.59 6.04 27.58
N LEU A 161 2.89 5.54 26.37
CA LEU A 161 3.65 6.28 25.37
C LEU A 161 2.96 7.60 25.01
N ALA A 162 1.64 7.59 24.78
CA ALA A 162 0.90 8.80 24.42
C ALA A 162 0.89 9.85 25.55
N LEU A 163 0.71 9.42 26.81
CA LEU A 163 0.70 10.30 27.98
C LEU A 163 2.09 10.83 28.35
N ALA A 164 3.16 10.11 28.01
CA ALA A 164 4.54 10.54 28.23
C ALA A 164 4.93 11.74 27.34
N ARG A 165 4.28 11.91 26.18
CA ARG A 165 4.62 12.95 25.19
C ARG A 165 4.37 14.37 25.70
N GLU A 166 5.36 15.23 25.55
CA GLU A 166 5.25 16.64 25.92
C GLU A 166 4.12 17.38 25.19
N LYS A 167 3.94 17.10 23.89
CA LYS A 167 2.85 17.69 23.10
C LYS A 167 1.48 17.35 23.70
N ILE A 168 1.29 16.14 24.20
CA ILE A 168 0.03 15.66 24.78
C ILE A 168 -0.16 16.19 26.19
N LYS A 169 0.90 16.20 27.01
CA LYS A 169 0.91 16.78 28.37
C LYS A 169 0.31 18.18 28.41
N LYS A 170 0.58 19.03 27.41
CA LYS A 170 0.01 20.38 27.28
C LYS A 170 -1.53 20.39 27.15
N TRP A 171 -2.11 19.39 26.51
CA TRP A 171 -3.56 19.32 26.27
C TRP A 171 -4.34 18.67 27.42
N ILE A 172 -3.67 17.84 28.22
CA ILE A 172 -4.27 17.12 29.37
C ILE A 172 -4.01 17.82 30.71
N LYS A 173 -3.13 18.84 30.76
CA LYS A 173 -2.78 19.55 32.00
C LYS A 173 -4.04 20.10 32.69
N GLY A 174 -4.23 19.72 33.96
CA GLY A 174 -5.36 20.16 34.78
C GLY A 174 -6.71 19.50 34.45
N LYS A 175 -6.75 18.50 33.56
CA LYS A 175 -7.98 17.79 33.19
C LYS A 175 -7.89 16.32 33.60
N LYS A 176 -9.01 15.76 34.07
CA LYS A 176 -9.10 14.32 34.36
C LYS A 176 -9.42 13.54 33.09
N THR A 177 -8.65 12.51 32.80
CA THR A 177 -8.96 11.58 31.71
C THR A 177 -10.24 10.81 32.03
N LYS A 178 -11.27 11.01 31.22
CA LYS A 178 -12.57 10.34 31.37
C LYS A 178 -12.60 8.99 30.68
N LYS A 179 -11.99 8.91 29.50
CA LYS A 179 -12.00 7.71 28.65
C LYS A 179 -10.81 7.71 27.72
N VAL A 180 -10.24 6.54 27.48
CA VAL A 180 -9.26 6.31 26.42
C VAL A 180 -9.91 5.37 25.40
N VAL A 181 -9.78 5.70 24.12
CA VAL A 181 -10.26 4.86 23.03
C VAL A 181 -9.07 4.46 22.19
N PHE A 182 -8.69 3.20 22.27
CA PHE A 182 -7.63 2.62 21.46
C PHE A 182 -8.23 1.86 20.28
N VAL A 183 -7.79 2.21 19.07
CA VAL A 183 -8.09 1.46 17.85
C VAL A 183 -6.78 0.87 17.35
N PRO A 184 -6.57 -0.46 17.49
CA PRO A 184 -5.35 -1.12 17.07
C PRO A 184 -4.95 -0.74 15.65
N GLN A 185 -3.65 -0.51 15.45
CA GLN A 185 -3.07 -0.15 14.15
C GLN A 185 -3.54 1.19 13.54
N LYS A 186 -4.25 2.03 14.30
CA LYS A 186 -4.78 3.30 13.78
C LYS A 186 -4.51 4.48 14.70
N LEU A 187 -5.13 4.50 15.88
CA LEU A 187 -5.12 5.69 16.73
C LEU A 187 -5.40 5.39 18.20
N ILE A 188 -5.01 6.34 19.04
CA ILE A 188 -5.45 6.44 20.43
C ILE A 188 -6.06 7.82 20.68
N ASN A 189 -7.28 7.86 21.20
CA ASN A 189 -7.98 9.10 21.52
C ASN A 189 -8.19 9.21 23.03
N ILE A 190 -7.64 10.29 23.61
CA ILE A 190 -7.72 10.60 25.03
C ILE A 190 -8.86 11.61 25.22
N VAL A 191 -9.90 11.20 25.92
CA VAL A 191 -11.03 12.06 26.27
C VAL A 191 -10.77 12.68 27.64
N VAL A 192 -10.65 14.01 27.68
CA VAL A 192 -10.41 14.85 28.87
C VAL A 192 -11.51 15.87 29.07
#